data_AF-A0A290XGF5-F1
#
_entry.id   AF-A0A290XGF5-F1
#
_cell.length_a   1.000
_cell.length_b   1.000
_cell.length_c   1.000
_cell.angle_alpha   90.00
_cell.angle_beta   90.00
_cell.angle_gamma   90.00
#
_symmetry.space_group_name_H-M   'P 1'
#
loop_
_entity.id
_entity.type
_entity.pdbx_description
1 polymer ?
#
loop_
_entity_poly.entity_id
_entity_poly.type
_entity_poly.pdbx_seq_one_letter_code
_entity_poly.pdbx_strand_id
1 'polypeptide(L)' 'MKHDSDSTLMISLGRNGRASYPDRPWEEIEPVLRRMWEFDGRLRAWHDVRATVLAAWRAGEDAAPQRRRSMEHRAA' A
#
# COMPACT_ATOMS: atom_id res chain seq x y z
N MET A 1 11.07 -9.98 -18.43
CA MET A 1 10.11 -10.44 -17.39
C MET A 1 10.24 -9.73 -16.04
N LYS A 2 11.43 -9.24 -15.63
CA LYS A 2 11.64 -8.57 -14.33
C LYS A 2 10.75 -7.34 -14.05
N HIS A 3 10.38 -6.57 -15.08
CA HIS A 3 9.55 -5.37 -14.94
C HIS A 3 8.12 -5.63 -14.41
N ASP A 4 7.57 -6.81 -14.67
CA ASP A 4 6.21 -7.18 -14.28
C ASP A 4 6.15 -7.52 -12.77
N SER A 5 7.16 -8.24 -12.29
CA SER A 5 7.32 -8.59 -10.87
C SER A 5 7.51 -7.34 -10.00
N ASP A 6 8.35 -6.40 -10.42
CA ASP A 6 8.52 -5.13 -9.71
C ASP A 6 7.21 -4.34 -9.60
N SER A 7 6.45 -4.26 -10.69
CA SER A 7 5.19 -3.50 -10.73
C SER A 7 4.14 -4.11 -9.80
N THR A 8 4.05 -5.43 -9.77
CA THR A 8 3.17 -6.17 -8.85
C THR A 8 3.54 -5.91 -7.40
N LEU A 9 4.84 -5.87 -7.07
CA LEU A 9 5.32 -5.57 -5.72
C LEU A 9 4.99 -4.13 -5.29
N MET A 10 5.18 -3.14 -6.17
CA MET A 10 4.81 -1.74 -5.88
C MET A 10 3.32 -1.60 -5.57
N ILE A 11 2.48 -2.23 -6.40
CA ILE A 11 1.03 -2.19 -6.23
C ILE A 11 0.61 -2.88 -4.94
N SER A 12 1.20 -4.04 -4.64
CA SER A 12 0.92 -4.81 -3.44
C SER A 12 1.33 -4.05 -2.18
N LEU A 13 2.51 -3.42 -2.19
CA LEU A 13 2.99 -2.61 -1.07
C LEU A 13 2.05 -1.44 -0.76
N GLY A 14 1.60 -0.70 -1.78
CA GLY A 14 0.68 0.42 -1.60
C GLY A 14 -0.69 -0.02 -1.07
N ARG A 15 -1.27 -1.07 -1.66
CA ARG A 15 -2.56 -1.63 -1.21
C ARG A 15 -2.49 -2.20 0.20
N ASN A 16 -1.44 -2.95 0.52
CA ASN A 16 -1.25 -3.51 1.86
C ASN A 16 -1.04 -2.40 2.89
N GLY A 17 -0.23 -1.39 2.56
CA GLY A 17 -0.07 -0.20 3.39
C GLY A 17 -1.40 0.49 3.70
N ARG A 18 -2.27 0.67 2.70
CA ARG A 18 -3.59 1.26 2.90
C ARG A 18 -4.51 0.38 3.76
N ALA A 19 -4.48 -0.94 3.56
CA ALA A 19 -5.29 -1.88 4.33
C ALA A 19 -4.84 -2.00 5.80
N SER A 20 -3.53 -1.95 6.06
CA SER A 20 -2.96 -2.00 7.41
C SER A 20 -3.12 -0.69 8.17
N TYR A 21 -3.17 0.44 7.46
CA TYR A 21 -3.25 1.77 8.06
C TYR A 21 -4.39 2.61 7.44
N PRO A 22 -5.66 2.23 7.67
CA PRO A 22 -6.82 2.85 7.03
C PRO A 22 -7.11 4.29 7.52
N ASP A 23 -6.64 4.65 8.70
CA ASP A 23 -6.89 5.97 9.29
C ASP A 23 -5.66 6.89 9.25
N ARG A 24 -4.54 6.39 8.72
CA ARG A 24 -3.28 7.14 8.70
C ARG A 24 -3.07 7.80 7.34
N PRO A 25 -2.63 9.05 7.30
CA PRO A 25 -2.29 9.72 6.06
C PRO A 25 -1.00 9.14 5.45
N TRP A 26 -0.80 9.37 4.17
CA TRP A 26 0.37 8.88 3.44
C TRP A 26 1.68 9.33 4.09
N GLU A 27 1.76 10.59 4.55
CA GLU A 27 2.97 11.19 5.10
C GLU A 27 3.47 10.46 6.36
N GLU A 28 2.56 9.88 7.15
CA GLU A 28 2.91 9.08 8.33
C GLU A 28 3.35 7.65 7.97
N ILE A 29 2.81 7.10 6.87
CA ILE A 29 3.02 5.70 6.47
C ILE A 29 4.15 5.53 5.47
N GLU A 30 4.45 6.56 4.68
CA GLU A 30 5.52 6.56 3.69
C GLU A 30 6.86 6.04 4.26
N PRO A 31 7.35 6.51 5.44
CA PRO A 31 8.62 6.03 5.98
C PRO A 31 8.62 4.53 6.31
N VAL A 32 7.46 3.97 6.65
CA VAL A 32 7.30 2.54 6.95
C VAL A 32 7.36 1.73 5.65
N LEU A 33 6.60 2.12 4.63
CA LEU A 33 6.60 1.42 3.33
C LEU A 33 7.95 1.53 2.65
N ARG A 34 8.61 2.69 2.76
CA ARG A 34 9.97 2.89 2.29
C ARG A 34 10.93 1.87 2.91
N ARG A 35 10.93 1.74 4.24
CA ARG A 35 11.79 0.76 4.94
C ARG A 35 11.51 -0.67 4.49
N MET A 36 10.24 -1.03 4.30
CA MET A 36 9.86 -2.35 3.80
C MET A 36 10.37 -2.60 2.38
N TRP A 37 10.28 -1.61 1.50
CA TRP A 37 10.78 -1.70 0.13
C TRP A 37 12.31 -1.82 0.07
N GLU A 38 13.01 -0.97 0.83
CA GLU A 38 14.47 -0.93 0.87
C GLU A 38 15.07 -2.18 1.55
N PHE A 39 14.33 -2.86 2.43
CA PHE A 39 14.78 -4.08 3.09
C PHE A 39 15.09 -5.23 2.11
N ASP A 40 14.36 -5.34 1.00
CA ASP A 40 14.58 -6.41 0.02
C ASP A 40 15.89 -6.21 -0.77
N GLY A 41 16.44 -4.98 -0.81
CA GLY A 41 17.78 -4.63 -1.32
C GLY A 41 18.05 -4.92 -2.81
N ARG A 42 17.16 -5.63 -3.49
CA ARG A 42 17.27 -6.07 -4.89
C ARG A 42 16.49 -5.22 -5.88
N LEU A 43 15.71 -4.26 -5.37
CA LEU A 43 14.74 -3.49 -6.13
C LEU A 43 15.23 -2.06 -6.40
N ARG A 44 14.55 -1.37 -7.32
CA ARG A 44 14.80 0.04 -7.66
C ARG A 44 14.75 0.95 -6.44
N ALA A 45 15.41 2.10 -6.52
CA ALA A 45 15.40 3.08 -5.44
C ALA A 45 13.96 3.49 -5.08
N TRP A 46 13.71 3.77 -3.79
CA TRP A 46 12.39 4.20 -3.32
C TRP A 46 11.85 5.37 -4.13
N HIS A 47 12.71 6.34 -4.45
CA HIS A 47 12.36 7.53 -5.22
C HIS A 47 11.67 7.19 -6.56
N ASP A 48 12.15 6.15 -7.26
CA ASP A 48 11.64 5.77 -8.58
C ASP A 48 10.28 5.07 -8.52
N VAL A 49 9.98 4.45 -7.37
CA VAL A 49 8.78 3.61 -7.20
C VAL A 49 7.71 4.29 -6.35
N ARG A 50 8.08 5.33 -5.59
CA ARG A 50 7.22 6.07 -4.66
C ARG A 50 5.91 6.49 -5.30
N ALA A 51 5.95 7.03 -6.51
CA ALA A 51 4.76 7.50 -7.22
C ALA A 51 3.76 6.37 -7.49
N THR A 52 4.26 5.20 -7.92
CA THR A 52 3.44 4.01 -8.18
C THR A 52 2.84 3.45 -6.89
N VAL A 53 3.64 3.37 -5.81
CA VAL A 53 3.17 2.91 -4.50
C VAL A 53 2.10 3.85 -3.94
N LEU A 54 2.30 5.18 -4.04
CA LEU A 54 1.32 6.18 -3.64
C LEU A 54 0.02 6.05 -4.45
N ALA A 55 0.11 5.87 -5.76
CA ALA A 55 -1.07 5.66 -6.60
C ALA A 55 -1.87 4.42 -6.16
N ALA A 56 -1.18 3.31 -5.88
CA ALA A 56 -1.81 2.09 -5.38
C ALA A 56 -2.41 2.25 -3.97
N TRP A 57 -1.77 3.04 -3.09
CA TRP A 57 -2.28 3.38 -1.77
C TRP A 57 -3.57 4.21 -1.86
N ARG A 58 -3.59 5.25 -2.70
CA ARG A 58 -4.78 6.10 -2.95
C ARG A 58 -5.93 5.31 -3.57
N ALA A 59 -5.65 4.41 -4.51
CA ALA A 59 -6.68 3.55 -5.09
C ALA A 59 -7.36 2.62 -4.06
N GLY A 60 -6.71 2.35 -2.92
CA GLY A 60 -7.32 1.62 -1.81
C GLY A 60 -8.20 2.49 -0.90
N GLU A 61 -8.09 3.82 -0.98
CA GLU A 61 -8.95 4.77 -0.26
C GLU A 61 -10.38 4.76 -0.81
N ASP A 62 -10.53 4.76 -2.13
CA ASP A 62 -11.83 4.61 -2.80
C ASP A 62 -12.54 3.29 -2.47
N ALA A 63 -11.79 2.23 -2.15
CA ALA A 63 -12.34 0.93 -1.75
C ALA A 63 -12.67 0.82 -0.25
N ALA A 64 -12.26 1.78 0.58
CA ALA A 64 -12.38 1.72 2.04
C ALA A 64 -13.78 2.00 2.65
N PRO A 65 -14.84 2.50 1.98
CA PRO A 65 -16.11 2.74 2.67
C PRO A 65 -16.91 1.48 3.02
N GLN A 66 -16.53 0.29 2.53
CA GLN A 66 -17.34 -0.93 2.72
C GLN A 66 -16.90 -1.85 3.86
N ARG A 67 -15.61 -1.89 4.25
CA ARG A 67 -15.16 -2.87 5.27
C ARG A 67 -15.58 -2.54 6.70
N ARG A 68 -15.88 -1.27 7.03
CA ARG A 68 -16.43 -0.92 8.35
C ARG A 68 -17.87 -1.39 8.55
N ARG A 69 -18.66 -1.55 7.48
CA ARG A 69 -20.08 -1.94 7.58
C ARG A 69 -20.30 -3.45 7.71
N SER A 70 -19.33 -4.27 7.30
CA SER A 70 -19.47 -5.74 7.28
C SER A 70 -18.98 -6.44 8.55
N MET A 71 -18.23 -5.77 9.44
CA MET A 71 -17.87 -6.34 10.75
C MET A 71 -18.95 -6.11 11.82
N GLU A 72 -19.84 -5.13 11.63
CA GLU A 72 -20.90 -4.80 12.59
C GLU A 72 -22.12 -5.74 12.46
N HIS A 73 -22.31 -6.39 11.31
CA HIS A 73 -23.44 -7.30 11.04
C HIS A 73 -23.21 -8.77 11.45
N ARG A 74 -22.12 -9.10 12.15
CA ARG A 74 -21.81 -10.48 12.58
C ARG A 74 -22.00 -10.72 14.09
N ALA A 75 -22.59 -9.75 14.78
CA ALA A 75 -22.98 -9.83 16.19
C ALA A 75 -24.46 -9.49 16.36
N ALA A 76 -25.34 -10.34 15.82
CA ALA A 76 -26.77 -10.38 16.13
C ALA A 76 -27.21 -11.84 16.22
#